data_AF-A0A1W1BFE2-F1
#
_entry.id   AF-A0A1W1BFE2-F1
#
_cell.length_a   1.000
_cell.length_b   1.000
_cell.length_c   1.000
_cell.angle_alpha   90.00
_cell.angle_beta   90.00
_cell.angle_gamma   90.00
#
_symmetry.space_group_name_H-M   'P 1'
#
loop_
_entity.id
_entity.type
_entity.pdbx_description
1 polymer ?
#
loop_
_entity_poly.entity_id
_entity_poly.type
_entity_poly.pdbx_seq_one_letter_code
_entity_poly.pdbx_strand_id
1 'polypeptide(L)'
;MKKLLSASAFSAILLFSGCGDENATCRIDVQKDIDQGKFESAIEKLNGSCKDTYNESDRLYSLATAYMGESGYGISDAIRIMIEANDNSGNGSFTSFTQSIDDNKKENSLELLTKSKNYFLRSLDPSITDTNQLFKKYCSNEQDFNNSRISNACFYVGFDEVVRTSVTVGGLTKDLTKTLEAIDSDDSTEVPLDMKVSLDALAWATNQTIKNGSTIDAKDVTITNTPYRALTITNNGETFYRLADADAPSSSSSTIFTQGYCTTDGDKTACEGIENDDGSIDTTVAGADKCYACPVSLDENTSGAKVTELLVETLNNGTDSILSITDDEDIAQSIEEFKEEITGDKNKDITVSDIIDYLNAEK
;
A
#
# COMPACT_ATOMS: atom_id res chain seq x y z
N MET A 1 -4.17 18.77 -44.87
CA MET A 1 -5.47 19.25 -44.34
C MET A 1 -5.71 18.46 -43.07
N LYS A 2 -5.36 18.88 -41.84
CA LYS A 2 -5.82 20.02 -41.02
C LYS A 2 -7.34 20.24 -41.09
N LYS A 3 -8.03 19.88 -39.99
CA LYS A 3 -9.40 20.19 -39.49
C LYS A 3 -10.01 18.89 -38.92
N LEU A 4 -10.52 18.75 -37.70
CA LEU A 4 -10.92 19.70 -36.65
C LEU A 4 -10.86 18.98 -35.29
N LEU A 5 -9.97 19.44 -34.40
CA LEU A 5 -10.16 19.41 -32.95
C LEU A 5 -11.02 20.63 -32.62
N SER A 6 -12.16 20.46 -31.98
CA SER A 6 -12.90 21.57 -31.37
C SER A 6 -13.90 21.06 -30.32
N ALA A 7 -13.48 21.21 -29.07
CA ALA A 7 -14.28 21.68 -27.95
C ALA A 7 -15.61 20.96 -27.63
N SER A 8 -15.53 20.09 -26.62
CA SER A 8 -16.62 19.85 -25.66
C SER A 8 -16.07 19.98 -24.23
N ALA A 9 -15.43 21.11 -23.96
CA ALA A 9 -15.30 21.69 -22.62
C ALA A 9 -16.39 22.77 -22.51
N PHE A 10 -16.99 22.93 -21.32
CA PHE A 10 -18.13 23.80 -20.95
C PHE A 10 -19.52 23.17 -21.00
N SER A 11 -19.81 22.32 -20.00
CA SER A 11 -21.18 22.19 -19.46
C SER A 11 -21.26 22.27 -17.92
N ALA A 12 -20.15 22.44 -17.20
CA ALA A 12 -20.13 22.39 -15.73
C ALA A 12 -20.34 23.75 -15.00
N ILE A 13 -20.67 24.84 -15.70
CA ILE A 13 -20.80 26.18 -15.09
C ILE A 13 -22.27 26.59 -14.81
N LEU A 14 -23.27 25.78 -15.17
CA LEU A 14 -24.68 26.18 -15.08
C LEU A 14 -25.45 25.69 -13.83
N LEU A 15 -24.79 25.48 -12.69
CA LEU A 15 -25.47 25.37 -11.38
C LEU A 15 -25.17 26.55 -10.43
N PHE A 16 -24.42 27.56 -10.87
CA PHE A 16 -24.07 28.74 -10.06
C PHE A 16 -25.08 29.88 -10.13
N SER A 17 -26.32 29.62 -9.68
CA SER A 17 -27.23 30.70 -9.28
C SER A 17 -28.13 30.25 -8.13
N GLY A 18 -27.61 30.33 -6.90
CA GLY A 18 -28.42 30.16 -5.70
C GLY A 18 -27.61 30.07 -4.40
N CYS A 19 -27.79 31.07 -3.53
CA CYS A 19 -27.31 31.17 -2.15
C CYS A 19 -25.80 31.35 -1.92
N GLY A 20 -25.39 32.62 -1.80
CA GLY A 20 -24.24 32.98 -0.97
C GLY A 20 -24.56 32.67 0.49
N ASP A 21 -24.11 31.53 0.94
CA ASP A 21 -24.04 31.12 2.35
C ASP A 21 -22.55 30.91 2.68
N GLU A 22 -22.10 31.27 3.88
CA GLU A 22 -20.71 31.07 4.30
C GLU A 22 -20.32 29.58 4.20
N ASN A 23 -21.31 28.70 4.39
CA ASN A 23 -21.23 27.25 4.17
C ASN A 23 -20.92 26.84 2.71
N ALA A 24 -21.43 27.58 1.72
CA ALA A 24 -21.14 27.29 0.31
C ALA A 24 -19.67 27.62 -0.04
N THR A 25 -19.12 28.65 0.61
CA THR A 25 -17.74 29.10 0.40
C THR A 25 -16.74 28.04 0.89
N CYS A 26 -16.98 27.48 2.08
CA CYS A 26 -16.14 26.41 2.63
C CYS A 26 -16.07 25.17 1.73
N ARG A 27 -17.21 24.74 1.17
CA ARG A 27 -17.24 23.58 0.26
C ARG A 27 -16.46 23.82 -1.03
N ILE A 28 -16.60 25.02 -1.60
CA ILE A 28 -15.89 25.43 -2.82
C ILE A 28 -14.38 25.52 -2.55
N ASP A 29 -13.99 26.09 -1.42
CA ASP A 29 -12.57 26.27 -1.09
C ASP A 29 -11.87 24.92 -0.84
N VAL A 30 -12.51 23.99 -0.14
CA VAL A 30 -11.99 22.62 0.04
C VAL A 30 -11.87 21.90 -1.30
N GLN A 31 -12.90 21.92 -2.14
CA GLN A 31 -12.86 21.27 -3.45
C GLN A 31 -11.76 21.86 -4.33
N LYS A 32 -11.62 23.19 -4.32
CA LYS A 32 -10.57 23.88 -5.06
C LYS A 32 -9.17 23.48 -4.58
N ASP A 33 -8.98 23.31 -3.27
CA ASP A 33 -7.70 22.85 -2.75
C ASP A 33 -7.39 21.41 -3.19
N ILE A 34 -8.38 20.51 -3.14
CA ILE A 34 -8.26 19.14 -3.66
C ILE A 34 -7.91 19.16 -5.16
N ASP A 35 -8.64 19.93 -5.97
CA ASP A 35 -8.42 20.04 -7.41
C ASP A 35 -7.06 20.66 -7.76
N GLN A 36 -6.48 21.47 -6.87
CA GLN A 36 -5.17 22.10 -7.03
C GLN A 36 -4.03 21.29 -6.40
N GLY A 37 -4.30 20.10 -5.87
CA GLY A 37 -3.31 19.25 -5.21
C GLY A 37 -2.84 19.79 -3.83
N LYS A 38 -3.56 20.75 -3.25
CA LYS A 38 -3.27 21.35 -1.93
C LYS A 38 -3.93 20.54 -0.81
N PHE A 39 -3.62 19.26 -0.75
CA PHE A 39 -4.31 18.30 0.12
C PHE A 39 -4.18 18.64 1.60
N GLU A 40 -3.00 19.02 2.08
CA GLU A 40 -2.78 19.43 3.47
C GLU A 40 -3.72 20.58 3.88
N SER A 41 -3.88 21.58 3.00
CA SER A 41 -4.77 22.72 3.24
C SER A 41 -6.24 22.29 3.27
N ALA A 42 -6.64 21.36 2.39
CA ALA A 42 -7.98 20.79 2.41
C ALA A 42 -8.24 20.03 3.72
N ILE A 43 -7.27 19.23 4.20
CA ILE A 43 -7.37 18.48 5.46
C ILE A 43 -7.48 19.43 6.65
N GLU A 44 -6.66 20.48 6.71
CA GLU A 44 -6.72 21.49 7.77
C GLU A 44 -8.11 22.14 7.83
N LYS A 45 -8.66 22.54 6.67
CA LYS A 45 -10.00 23.13 6.59
C LYS A 45 -11.10 22.16 7.03
N LEU A 46 -11.04 20.90 6.57
CA LEU A 46 -12.02 19.86 6.90
C LEU A 46 -12.02 19.43 8.38
N ASN A 47 -10.88 19.60 9.07
CA ASN A 47 -10.76 19.34 10.51
C ASN A 47 -10.95 20.60 11.37
N GLY A 48 -10.80 21.79 10.78
CA GLY A 48 -10.90 23.08 11.45
C GLY A 48 -12.08 23.90 10.96
N SER A 49 -11.78 24.97 10.21
CA SER A 49 -12.72 26.05 9.90
C SER A 49 -13.98 25.62 9.14
N CYS A 50 -13.92 24.54 8.36
CA CYS A 50 -15.04 24.05 7.56
C CYS A 50 -15.71 22.80 8.15
N LYS A 51 -15.31 22.35 9.34
CA LYS A 51 -15.83 21.10 9.94
C LYS A 51 -17.35 21.09 10.06
N ASP A 52 -17.94 22.17 10.58
CA ASP A 52 -19.38 22.25 10.87
C ASP A 52 -20.25 22.52 9.62
N THR A 53 -19.60 22.84 8.48
CA THR A 53 -20.27 23.07 7.18
C THR A 53 -20.67 21.77 6.48
N TYR A 54 -20.06 20.66 6.87
CA TYR A 54 -20.31 19.34 6.29
C TYR A 54 -21.16 18.51 7.26
N ASN A 55 -22.06 17.69 6.71
CA ASN A 55 -22.50 16.54 7.50
C ASN A 55 -21.31 15.58 7.64
N GLU A 56 -21.31 14.77 8.70
CA GLU A 56 -20.15 13.94 9.03
C GLU A 56 -19.76 12.99 7.88
N SER A 57 -20.75 12.40 7.20
CA SER A 57 -20.50 11.50 6.06
C SER A 57 -19.77 12.20 4.90
N ASP A 58 -20.21 13.41 4.49
CA ASP A 58 -19.57 14.20 3.44
C ASP A 58 -18.19 14.71 3.86
N ARG A 59 -18.04 15.06 5.14
CA ARG A 59 -16.76 15.49 5.70
C ARG A 59 -15.73 14.37 5.64
N LEU A 60 -16.10 13.18 6.10
CA LEU A 60 -15.22 12.01 6.10
C LEU A 60 -14.89 11.57 4.68
N TYR A 61 -15.86 11.61 3.75
CA TYR A 61 -15.58 11.34 2.33
C TYR A 61 -14.56 12.32 1.75
N SER A 62 -14.71 13.62 2.04
CA SER A 62 -13.77 14.64 1.56
C SER A 62 -12.38 14.51 2.19
N LEU A 63 -12.31 14.14 3.47
CA LEU A 63 -11.05 13.83 4.14
C LEU A 63 -10.37 12.63 3.50
N ALA A 64 -11.12 11.58 3.18
CA ALA A 64 -10.59 10.39 2.53
C ALA A 64 -9.90 10.75 1.20
N THR A 65 -10.60 11.48 0.32
CA THR A 65 -10.05 11.96 -0.94
C THR A 65 -8.82 12.84 -0.76
N ALA A 66 -8.81 13.72 0.26
CA ALA A 66 -7.66 14.57 0.53
C ALA A 66 -6.45 13.76 1.02
N TYR A 67 -6.63 12.82 1.95
CA TYR A 67 -5.55 11.92 2.40
C TYR A 67 -5.01 11.02 1.27
N MET A 68 -5.89 10.54 0.39
CA MET A 68 -5.50 9.77 -0.80
C MET A 68 -4.68 10.61 -1.79
N GLY A 69 -5.06 11.86 -2.01
CA GLY A 69 -4.26 12.77 -2.83
C GLY A 69 -2.93 13.12 -2.16
N GLU A 70 -2.95 13.34 -0.84
CA GLU A 70 -1.75 13.64 -0.08
C GLU A 70 -0.74 12.50 -0.11
N SER A 71 -1.20 11.25 -0.14
CA SER A 71 -0.33 10.07 -0.27
C SER A 71 0.32 9.92 -1.65
N GLY A 72 -0.01 10.78 -2.61
CA GLY A 72 0.54 10.77 -3.97
C GLY A 72 -0.40 10.16 -5.02
N TYR A 73 -1.56 9.65 -4.62
CA TYR A 73 -2.46 8.91 -5.51
C TYR A 73 -3.81 9.61 -5.66
N GLY A 74 -3.78 10.86 -6.14
CA GLY A 74 -5.02 11.55 -6.50
C GLY A 74 -5.85 10.72 -7.49
N ILE A 75 -7.18 10.91 -7.52
CA ILE A 75 -8.10 10.12 -8.36
C ILE A 75 -7.66 10.08 -9.83
N SER A 76 -7.16 11.20 -10.36
CA SER A 76 -6.68 11.28 -11.74
C SER A 76 -5.37 10.52 -11.96
N ASP A 77 -4.49 10.49 -10.96
CA ASP A 77 -3.25 9.73 -11.01
C ASP A 77 -3.54 8.23 -10.86
N ALA A 78 -4.45 7.84 -9.97
CA ALA A 78 -4.92 6.45 -9.83
C ALA A 78 -5.49 5.89 -11.14
N ILE A 79 -6.38 6.66 -11.80
CA ILE A 79 -6.94 6.28 -13.10
C ILE A 79 -5.86 6.25 -14.19
N ARG A 80 -4.94 7.23 -14.20
CA ARG A 80 -3.82 7.26 -15.15
C ARG A 80 -2.92 6.03 -14.98
N ILE A 81 -2.55 5.69 -13.74
CA ILE A 81 -1.75 4.52 -13.38
C ILE A 81 -2.44 3.23 -13.86
N MET A 82 -3.75 3.11 -13.70
CA MET A 82 -4.53 1.97 -14.22
C MET A 82 -4.56 1.91 -15.76
N ILE A 83 -4.67 3.06 -16.45
CA ILE A 83 -4.69 3.12 -17.91
C ILE A 83 -3.31 2.82 -18.51
N GLU A 84 -2.26 3.43 -17.95
CA GLU A 84 -0.87 3.25 -18.40
C GLU A 84 -0.39 1.80 -18.22
N ALA A 85 -0.92 1.09 -17.22
CA ALA A 85 -0.72 -0.35 -17.06
C ALA A 85 -1.27 -1.16 -18.25
N ASN A 86 -2.37 -0.75 -18.87
CA ASN A 86 -3.03 -1.52 -19.92
C ASN A 86 -2.45 -1.29 -21.34
N ASP A 87 -1.70 -0.19 -21.55
CA ASP A 87 -1.22 0.23 -22.87
C ASP A 87 0.20 -0.28 -23.24
N ASN A 88 0.97 -0.83 -22.29
CA ASN A 88 2.34 -1.28 -22.52
C ASN A 88 2.42 -2.75 -22.96
N SER A 89 2.41 -2.97 -24.27
CA SER A 89 2.51 -4.30 -24.92
C SER A 89 3.90 -4.97 -24.85
N GLY A 90 4.73 -4.68 -23.85
CA GLY A 90 6.15 -5.10 -23.83
C GLY A 90 6.74 -5.45 -22.46
N ASN A 91 6.28 -4.82 -21.38
CA ASN A 91 6.57 -5.17 -19.99
C ASN A 91 5.19 -5.29 -19.30
N GLY A 92 4.91 -6.38 -18.59
CA GLY A 92 3.57 -6.70 -18.08
C GLY A 92 2.84 -5.54 -17.39
N SER A 93 1.52 -5.52 -17.51
CA SER A 93 0.66 -4.45 -16.97
C SER A 93 0.86 -4.23 -15.47
N PHE A 94 1.11 -5.30 -14.72
CA PHE A 94 1.44 -5.23 -13.30
C PHE A 94 2.76 -4.49 -13.04
N THR A 95 3.81 -4.75 -13.84
CA THR A 95 5.10 -4.08 -13.72
C THR A 95 4.98 -2.57 -13.91
N SER A 96 4.29 -2.17 -14.98
CA SER A 96 4.06 -0.74 -15.28
C SER A 96 3.21 -0.07 -14.19
N PHE A 97 2.20 -0.77 -13.67
CA PHE A 97 1.38 -0.32 -12.54
C PHE A 97 2.25 -0.09 -11.29
N THR A 98 2.98 -1.11 -10.85
CA THR A 98 3.77 -1.06 -9.61
C THR A 98 4.90 -0.01 -9.70
N GLN A 99 5.52 0.15 -10.86
CA GLN A 99 6.52 1.20 -11.08
C GLN A 99 5.90 2.59 -11.03
N SER A 100 4.71 2.78 -11.61
CA SER A 100 4.00 4.06 -11.52
C SER A 100 3.56 4.36 -10.09
N ILE A 101 3.23 3.34 -9.30
CA ILE A 101 2.97 3.50 -7.86
C ILE A 101 4.23 3.96 -7.13
N ASP A 102 5.37 3.32 -7.36
CA ASP A 102 6.63 3.66 -6.71
C ASP A 102 7.10 5.09 -7.05
N ASP A 103 7.00 5.50 -8.32
CA ASP A 103 7.36 6.85 -8.78
C ASP A 103 6.53 7.96 -8.13
N ASN A 104 5.30 7.67 -7.70
CA ASN A 104 4.40 8.65 -7.09
C ASN A 104 4.37 8.57 -5.56
N LYS A 105 5.10 7.61 -4.96
CA LYS A 105 5.14 7.41 -3.51
C LYS A 105 5.79 8.59 -2.79
N LYS A 106 5.14 9.02 -1.70
CA LYS A 106 5.68 9.93 -0.69
C LYS A 106 6.15 9.16 0.54
N GLU A 107 6.98 9.81 1.36
CA GLU A 107 7.61 9.21 2.54
C GLU A 107 6.61 8.60 3.54
N ASN A 108 5.41 9.18 3.65
CA ASN A 108 4.33 8.72 4.54
C ASN A 108 3.11 8.15 3.79
N SER A 109 3.27 7.71 2.53
CA SER A 109 2.14 7.24 1.70
C SER A 109 1.29 6.16 2.38
N LEU A 110 1.90 5.15 3.00
CA LEU A 110 1.16 4.04 3.61
C LEU A 110 0.28 4.49 4.80
N GLU A 111 0.77 5.43 5.62
CA GLU A 111 0.00 6.00 6.74
C GLU A 111 -1.19 6.81 6.22
N LEU A 112 -0.95 7.65 5.21
CA LEU A 112 -1.97 8.48 4.59
C LEU A 112 -3.03 7.65 3.83
N LEU A 113 -2.62 6.58 3.15
CA LEU A 113 -3.48 5.57 2.53
C LEU A 113 -4.37 4.88 3.58
N THR A 114 -3.77 4.44 4.70
CA THR A 114 -4.52 3.87 5.82
C THR A 114 -5.58 4.84 6.38
N LYS A 115 -5.21 6.12 6.54
CA LYS A 115 -6.16 7.19 6.93
C LYS A 115 -7.27 7.33 5.89
N SER A 116 -6.92 7.38 4.61
CA SER A 116 -7.87 7.46 3.49
C SER A 116 -8.89 6.33 3.52
N LYS A 117 -8.45 5.07 3.53
CA LYS A 117 -9.30 3.87 3.64
C LYS A 117 -10.28 3.97 4.80
N ASN A 118 -9.77 4.29 5.99
CA ASN A 118 -10.59 4.40 7.20
C ASN A 118 -11.66 5.49 7.07
N TYR A 119 -11.33 6.63 6.45
CA TYR A 119 -12.28 7.70 6.21
C TYR A 119 -13.31 7.36 5.13
N PHE A 120 -12.92 6.68 4.04
CA PHE A 120 -13.87 6.19 3.03
C PHE A 120 -14.90 5.25 3.64
N LEU A 121 -14.45 4.25 4.40
CA LEU A 121 -15.33 3.31 5.07
C LEU A 121 -16.27 4.01 6.07
N ARG A 122 -15.72 4.88 6.93
CA ARG A 122 -16.53 5.63 7.91
C ARG A 122 -17.48 6.63 7.27
N SER A 123 -17.20 7.08 6.04
CA SER A 123 -18.13 7.94 5.32
C SER A 123 -19.44 7.23 4.97
N LEU A 124 -19.43 5.89 4.83
CA LEU A 124 -20.61 5.10 4.49
C LEU A 124 -21.60 5.00 5.65
N ASP A 125 -21.07 4.88 6.88
CA ASP A 125 -21.88 4.86 8.11
C ASP A 125 -21.03 5.40 9.27
N PRO A 126 -21.09 6.73 9.54
CA PRO A 126 -20.25 7.37 10.56
C PRO A 126 -20.53 6.91 12.00
N SER A 127 -21.61 6.14 12.23
CA SER A 127 -21.96 5.61 13.54
C SER A 127 -21.13 4.38 13.93
N ILE A 128 -20.48 3.73 12.96
CA ILE A 128 -19.62 2.57 13.17
C ILE A 128 -18.16 3.03 13.13
N THR A 129 -17.42 2.73 14.20
CA THR A 129 -15.98 3.05 14.28
C THR A 129 -15.09 1.90 13.83
N ASP A 130 -15.60 0.67 13.84
CA ASP A 130 -14.90 -0.52 13.38
C ASP A 130 -14.92 -0.58 11.85
N THR A 131 -13.77 -0.30 11.23
CA THR A 131 -13.61 -0.27 9.78
C THR A 131 -13.68 -1.67 9.16
N ASN A 132 -13.33 -2.73 9.90
CA ASN A 132 -13.49 -4.11 9.42
C ASN A 132 -14.96 -4.50 9.35
N GLN A 133 -15.78 -4.03 10.29
CA GLN A 133 -17.22 -4.20 10.22
C GLN A 133 -17.82 -3.45 9.02
N LEU A 134 -17.39 -2.22 8.78
CA LEU A 134 -17.83 -1.41 7.63
C LEU A 134 -17.45 -2.07 6.30
N PHE A 135 -16.20 -2.52 6.19
CA PHE A 135 -15.70 -3.23 5.02
C PHE A 135 -16.56 -4.46 4.71
N LYS A 136 -16.77 -5.33 5.71
CA LYS A 136 -17.62 -6.52 5.54
C LYS A 136 -19.05 -6.20 5.15
N LYS A 137 -19.61 -5.12 5.71
CA LYS A 137 -20.99 -4.71 5.45
C LYS A 137 -21.19 -4.17 4.04
N TYR A 138 -20.20 -3.45 3.50
CA TYR A 138 -20.38 -2.64 2.29
C TYR A 138 -19.52 -3.05 1.08
N CYS A 139 -18.32 -3.60 1.30
CA CYS A 139 -17.33 -3.81 0.23
C CYS A 139 -16.87 -5.27 0.07
N SER A 140 -17.26 -6.20 0.94
CA SER A 140 -16.83 -7.61 0.84
C SER A 140 -17.94 -8.58 0.41
N ASN A 141 -19.16 -8.10 0.19
CA ASN A 141 -20.29 -8.92 -0.23
C ASN A 141 -20.79 -8.38 -1.56
N GLU A 142 -21.24 -9.28 -2.45
CA GLU A 142 -22.03 -8.94 -3.64
C GLU A 142 -23.32 -8.24 -3.17
N GLN A 143 -23.25 -6.93 -2.95
CA GLN A 143 -24.42 -6.10 -2.75
C GLN A 143 -24.78 -5.43 -4.06
N ASP A 144 -26.06 -5.13 -4.20
CA ASP A 144 -26.60 -4.37 -5.31
C ASP A 144 -26.07 -2.91 -5.20
N PHE A 145 -24.94 -2.61 -5.85
CA PHE A 145 -24.20 -1.33 -5.78
C PHE A 145 -24.94 -0.16 -6.47
N ASN A 146 -26.27 -0.13 -6.40
CA ASN A 146 -27.12 0.96 -6.87
C ASN A 146 -26.84 2.31 -6.18
N ASN A 147 -26.02 2.33 -5.13
CA ASN A 147 -25.56 3.54 -4.45
C ASN A 147 -24.14 3.89 -4.91
N SER A 148 -24.03 4.96 -5.71
CA SER A 148 -22.75 5.46 -6.23
C SER A 148 -21.74 5.83 -5.14
N ARG A 149 -22.18 6.21 -3.94
CA ARG A 149 -21.26 6.48 -2.81
C ARG A 149 -20.60 5.20 -2.33
N ILE A 150 -21.38 4.12 -2.19
CA ILE A 150 -20.86 2.81 -1.76
C ILE A 150 -19.89 2.29 -2.82
N SER A 151 -20.31 2.29 -4.09
CA SER A 151 -19.45 1.87 -5.22
C SER A 151 -18.13 2.65 -5.25
N ASN A 152 -18.17 3.99 -5.17
CA ASN A 152 -16.96 4.81 -5.17
C ASN A 152 -16.07 4.53 -3.95
N ALA A 153 -16.64 4.43 -2.75
CA ALA A 153 -15.84 4.16 -1.54
C ALA A 153 -15.18 2.79 -1.61
N CYS A 154 -15.90 1.75 -2.05
CA CYS A 154 -15.34 0.41 -2.19
C CYS A 154 -14.30 0.33 -3.31
N PHE A 155 -14.48 1.05 -4.42
CA PHE A 155 -13.45 1.21 -5.45
C PHE A 155 -12.16 1.79 -4.87
N TYR A 156 -12.26 2.90 -4.12
CA TYR A 156 -11.08 3.53 -3.53
C TYR A 156 -10.44 2.69 -2.43
N VAL A 157 -11.22 1.95 -1.65
CA VAL A 157 -10.69 0.97 -0.69
C VAL A 157 -9.96 -0.15 -1.45
N GLY A 158 -10.52 -0.70 -2.51
CA GLY A 158 -9.85 -1.71 -3.33
C GLY A 158 -8.55 -1.19 -3.94
N PHE A 159 -8.57 0.02 -4.49
CA PHE A 159 -7.37 0.67 -5.03
C PHE A 159 -6.32 0.93 -3.96
N ASP A 160 -6.71 1.49 -2.80
CA ASP A 160 -5.83 1.70 -1.64
C ASP A 160 -5.09 0.42 -1.28
N GLU A 161 -5.81 -0.69 -1.25
CA GLU A 161 -5.21 -1.97 -0.92
C GLU A 161 -4.20 -2.39 -2.00
N VAL A 162 -4.55 -2.36 -3.29
CA VAL A 162 -3.61 -2.69 -4.38
C VAL A 162 -2.33 -1.82 -4.33
N VAL A 163 -2.48 -0.52 -4.02
CA VAL A 163 -1.35 0.40 -3.83
C VAL A 163 -0.51 0.00 -2.62
N ARG A 164 -1.12 -0.31 -1.48
CA ARG A 164 -0.40 -0.71 -0.26
C ARG A 164 0.36 -2.03 -0.49
N THR A 165 -0.22 -3.00 -1.21
CA THR A 165 0.52 -4.21 -1.62
C THR A 165 1.72 -3.84 -2.46
N SER A 166 1.55 -3.00 -3.48
CA SER A 166 2.63 -2.58 -4.37
C SER A 166 3.77 -1.89 -3.63
N VAL A 167 3.43 -0.94 -2.75
CA VAL A 167 4.42 -0.26 -1.90
C VAL A 167 5.09 -1.23 -0.93
N THR A 168 4.38 -2.25 -0.45
CA THR A 168 4.94 -3.27 0.44
C THR A 168 5.92 -4.17 -0.29
N VAL A 169 5.56 -4.64 -1.50
CA VAL A 169 6.47 -5.39 -2.38
C VAL A 169 7.71 -4.56 -2.69
N GLY A 170 7.54 -3.27 -3.03
CA GLY A 170 8.65 -2.34 -3.23
C GLY A 170 9.49 -2.08 -1.98
N GLY A 171 8.96 -2.31 -0.77
CA GLY A 171 9.76 -2.25 0.46
C GLY A 171 10.48 -3.55 0.81
N LEU A 172 10.16 -4.66 0.15
CA LEU A 172 10.86 -5.94 0.34
C LEU A 172 12.09 -6.09 -0.55
N THR A 173 12.27 -5.21 -1.54
CA THR A 173 13.38 -5.22 -2.49
C THR A 173 13.87 -3.80 -2.75
N LYS A 174 15.18 -3.62 -2.92
CA LYS A 174 15.75 -2.37 -3.44
C LYS A 174 15.53 -2.15 -4.93
N ASP A 175 15.38 -3.23 -5.68
CA ASP A 175 15.28 -3.17 -7.14
C ASP A 175 13.93 -3.76 -7.56
N LEU A 176 12.89 -2.94 -7.40
CA LEU A 176 11.52 -3.30 -7.76
C LEU A 176 11.41 -3.67 -9.24
N THR A 177 12.14 -2.96 -10.12
CA THR A 177 12.14 -3.26 -11.56
C THR A 177 12.65 -4.67 -11.81
N LYS A 178 13.81 -5.04 -11.28
CA LYS A 178 14.35 -6.40 -11.43
C LYS A 178 13.48 -7.46 -10.77
N THR A 179 12.87 -7.16 -9.63
CA THR A 179 11.92 -8.10 -8.99
C THR A 179 10.72 -8.36 -9.89
N LEU A 180 10.14 -7.31 -10.49
CA LEU A 180 9.00 -7.45 -11.38
C LEU A 180 9.38 -8.13 -12.70
N GLU A 181 10.54 -7.80 -13.27
CA GLU A 181 11.09 -8.51 -14.44
C GLU A 181 11.25 -10.01 -14.16
N ALA A 182 11.78 -10.38 -12.99
CA ALA A 182 11.94 -11.79 -12.60
C ALA A 182 10.60 -12.53 -12.41
N ILE A 183 9.51 -11.83 -12.06
CA ILE A 183 8.18 -12.41 -11.93
C ILE A 183 7.50 -12.56 -13.31
N ASP A 184 7.67 -11.55 -14.18
CA ASP A 184 6.99 -11.45 -15.48
C ASP A 184 7.69 -12.26 -16.59
N SER A 185 9.00 -12.50 -16.46
CA SER A 185 9.76 -13.24 -17.46
C SER A 185 9.67 -14.76 -17.26
N ASP A 186 9.29 -15.51 -18.30
CA ASP A 186 9.60 -16.95 -18.47
C ASP A 186 11.11 -17.22 -18.61
N ASP A 187 11.96 -16.17 -18.54
CA ASP A 187 13.40 -16.23 -18.71
C ASP A 187 14.10 -16.08 -17.34
N SER A 188 15.33 -16.58 -17.26
CA SER A 188 16.07 -16.85 -16.01
C SER A 188 16.56 -15.62 -15.22
N THR A 189 15.79 -14.53 -15.17
CA THR A 189 16.14 -13.33 -14.42
C THR A 189 16.12 -13.64 -12.94
N GLU A 190 17.29 -13.66 -12.31
CA GLU A 190 17.41 -14.05 -10.91
C GLU A 190 16.72 -13.01 -10.00
N VAL A 191 15.80 -13.46 -9.15
CA VAL A 191 15.17 -12.63 -8.11
C VAL A 191 16.27 -11.88 -7.34
N PRO A 192 16.15 -10.54 -7.16
CA PRO A 192 17.16 -9.77 -6.44
C PRO A 192 17.49 -10.34 -5.06
N LEU A 193 18.75 -10.28 -4.67
CA LEU A 193 19.23 -10.87 -3.41
C LEU A 193 18.49 -10.32 -2.19
N ASP A 194 18.22 -9.02 -2.16
CA ASP A 194 17.45 -8.35 -1.11
C ASP A 194 16.03 -8.93 -0.96
N MET A 195 15.38 -9.25 -2.07
CA MET A 195 14.06 -9.88 -2.10
C MET A 195 14.13 -11.31 -1.57
N LYS A 196 15.10 -12.12 -2.03
CA LYS A 196 15.33 -13.49 -1.53
C LYS A 196 15.52 -13.51 -0.01
N VAL A 197 16.29 -12.55 0.51
CA VAL A 197 16.52 -12.35 1.93
C VAL A 197 15.25 -11.94 2.67
N SER A 198 14.45 -11.02 2.11
CA SER A 198 13.15 -10.64 2.67
C SER A 198 12.18 -11.80 2.74
N LEU A 199 12.14 -12.65 1.71
CA LEU A 199 11.31 -13.86 1.68
C LEU A 199 11.79 -14.90 2.70
N ASP A 200 13.10 -15.11 2.83
CA ASP A 200 13.66 -15.99 3.85
C ASP A 200 13.41 -15.46 5.27
N ALA A 201 13.45 -14.14 5.48
CA ALA A 201 13.08 -13.50 6.73
C ALA A 201 11.62 -13.76 7.10
N LEU A 202 10.72 -13.61 6.11
CA LEU A 202 9.29 -13.84 6.26
C LEU A 202 9.00 -15.33 6.53
N ALA A 203 9.66 -16.23 5.80
CA ALA A 203 9.57 -17.66 6.02
C ALA A 203 10.02 -18.02 7.44
N TRP A 204 11.16 -17.49 7.90
CA TRP A 204 11.63 -17.69 9.26
C TRP A 204 10.64 -17.17 10.30
N ALA A 205 10.15 -15.93 10.15
CA ALA A 205 9.25 -15.31 11.10
C ALA A 205 7.93 -16.08 11.24
N THR A 206 7.46 -16.66 10.13
CA THR A 206 6.21 -17.44 10.05
C THR A 206 6.41 -18.94 10.32
N ASN A 207 7.61 -19.35 10.74
CA ASN A 207 7.99 -20.74 11.01
C ASN A 207 7.82 -21.69 9.80
N GLN A 208 8.07 -21.16 8.61
CA GLN A 208 8.15 -21.88 7.34
C GLN A 208 9.59 -22.24 6.98
N THR A 209 9.75 -23.04 5.93
CA THR A 209 11.07 -23.46 5.45
C THR A 209 11.73 -22.35 4.64
N ILE A 210 12.95 -21.97 5.02
CA ILE A 210 13.82 -21.04 4.30
C ILE A 210 14.26 -21.70 2.98
N LYS A 211 14.12 -21.01 1.85
CA LYS A 211 14.35 -21.60 0.51
C LYS A 211 15.60 -21.06 -0.17
N ASN A 212 16.03 -19.83 0.13
CA ASN A 212 17.11 -19.18 -0.61
C ASN A 212 18.50 -19.35 0.03
N GLY A 213 18.65 -20.28 0.97
CA GLY A 213 19.94 -20.61 1.58
C GLY A 213 20.46 -19.57 2.57
N SER A 214 19.62 -18.63 3.02
CA SER A 214 20.04 -17.66 4.03
C SER A 214 20.28 -18.31 5.39
N THR A 215 21.26 -17.79 6.12
CA THR A 215 21.42 -18.05 7.56
C THR A 215 20.85 -16.87 8.33
N ILE A 216 20.03 -17.13 9.35
CA ILE A 216 19.37 -16.07 10.13
C ILE A 216 19.80 -16.19 11.59
N ASP A 217 20.45 -15.14 12.10
CA ASP A 217 20.67 -14.92 13.53
C ASP A 217 19.66 -13.90 14.05
N ALA A 218 19.10 -14.15 15.23
CA ALA A 218 17.98 -13.38 15.75
C ALA A 218 18.24 -12.96 17.19
N LYS A 219 18.06 -11.66 17.48
CA LYS A 219 18.26 -11.09 18.82
C LYS A 219 17.08 -10.20 19.21
N ASP A 220 16.74 -10.20 20.49
CA ASP A 220 15.71 -9.29 21.01
C ASP A 220 16.24 -7.86 20.99
N VAL A 221 15.42 -6.93 20.52
CA VAL A 221 15.72 -5.50 20.53
C VAL A 221 14.47 -4.72 20.94
N THR A 222 14.67 -3.60 21.62
CA THR A 222 13.60 -2.65 21.90
C THR A 222 13.88 -1.36 21.16
N ILE A 223 13.00 -0.97 20.24
CA ILE A 223 13.09 0.29 19.50
C ILE A 223 11.92 1.16 19.93
N THR A 224 12.20 2.36 20.46
CA THR A 224 11.18 3.30 20.95
C THR A 224 10.18 2.66 21.92
N ASN A 225 10.66 1.85 22.86
CA ASN A 225 9.87 1.08 23.84
C ASN A 225 9.01 -0.08 23.29
N THR A 226 9.11 -0.38 22.00
CA THR A 226 8.44 -1.53 21.40
C THR A 226 9.44 -2.69 21.26
N PRO A 227 9.13 -3.89 21.78
CA PRO A 227 9.97 -5.06 21.59
C PRO A 227 9.82 -5.64 20.18
N TYR A 228 10.94 -6.07 19.61
CA TYR A 228 11.03 -6.73 18.31
C TYR A 228 12.10 -7.82 18.34
N ARG A 229 12.12 -8.63 17.28
CA ARG A 229 13.25 -9.52 16.96
C ARG A 229 14.05 -8.90 15.82
N ALA A 230 15.28 -8.47 16.09
CA ALA A 230 16.23 -8.06 15.06
C ALA A 230 16.83 -9.30 14.40
N LEU A 231 16.72 -9.34 13.07
CA LEU A 231 17.23 -10.43 12.24
C LEU A 231 18.50 -9.95 11.52
N THR A 232 19.58 -10.67 11.71
CA THR A 232 20.80 -10.56 10.89
C THR A 232 20.80 -11.74 9.93
N ILE A 233 20.65 -11.44 8.65
CA ILE A 233 20.49 -12.45 7.60
C ILE A 233 21.73 -12.44 6.74
N THR A 234 22.35 -13.60 6.56
CA THR A 234 23.51 -13.77 5.70
C THR A 234 23.14 -14.63 4.50
N ASN A 235 23.36 -14.11 3.29
CA ASN A 235 23.14 -14.83 2.05
C ASN A 235 24.27 -14.48 1.06
N ASN A 236 24.86 -15.49 0.41
CA ASN A 236 25.98 -15.33 -0.53
C ASN A 236 27.17 -14.51 0.00
N GLY A 237 27.39 -14.50 1.32
CA GLY A 237 28.45 -13.73 1.98
C GLY A 237 28.08 -12.28 2.33
N GLU A 238 26.93 -11.81 1.86
CA GLU A 238 26.37 -10.49 2.16
C GLU A 238 25.50 -10.52 3.41
N THR A 239 25.41 -9.40 4.13
CA THR A 239 24.65 -9.27 5.38
C THR A 239 23.48 -8.32 5.20
N PHE A 240 22.32 -8.64 5.76
CA PHE A 240 21.11 -7.84 5.68
C PHE A 240 20.46 -7.75 7.05
N TYR A 241 19.82 -6.61 7.35
CA TYR A 241 19.03 -6.46 8.57
C TYR A 241 17.54 -6.40 8.25
N ARG A 242 16.76 -7.14 9.05
CA ARG A 242 15.29 -7.12 9.05
C ARG A 242 14.77 -7.08 10.47
N LEU A 243 13.50 -6.75 10.63
CA LEU A 243 12.79 -6.87 11.90
C LEU A 243 11.65 -7.88 11.78
N ALA A 244 11.36 -8.55 12.89
CA ALA A 244 10.19 -9.39 13.06
C ALA A 244 9.49 -9.10 14.38
N ASP A 245 8.26 -9.59 14.50
CA ASP A 245 7.50 -9.59 15.75
C ASP A 245 8.37 -10.14 16.90
N ALA A 246 8.21 -9.59 18.11
CA ALA A 246 8.93 -10.09 19.28
C ALA A 246 8.68 -11.59 19.54
N ASP A 247 7.48 -12.05 19.22
CA ASP A 247 7.04 -13.43 19.40
C ASP A 247 7.50 -14.37 18.26
N ALA A 248 8.17 -13.85 17.22
CA ALA A 248 8.70 -14.66 16.14
C ALA A 248 9.89 -15.54 16.61
N PRO A 249 10.05 -16.76 16.09
CA PRO A 249 9.27 -17.36 14.99
C PRO A 249 7.98 -18.05 15.49
N SER A 250 6.85 -17.83 14.81
CA SER A 250 5.58 -18.54 15.06
C SER A 250 4.69 -18.54 13.83
N SER A 251 3.72 -19.46 13.73
CA SER A 251 2.80 -19.52 12.58
C SER A 251 1.89 -18.30 12.43
N SER A 252 1.78 -17.45 13.47
CA SER A 252 0.99 -16.22 13.48
C SER A 252 1.85 -14.95 13.54
N SER A 253 3.18 -15.10 13.52
CA SER A 253 4.12 -13.98 13.53
C SER A 253 4.47 -13.55 12.11
N SER A 254 5.12 -12.39 12.00
CA SER A 254 5.46 -11.74 10.75
C SER A 254 6.80 -11.03 10.83
N THR A 255 7.32 -10.64 9.67
CA THR A 255 8.32 -9.56 9.59
C THR A 255 7.63 -8.21 9.74
N ILE A 256 8.36 -7.24 10.27
CA ILE A 256 7.90 -5.85 10.36
C ILE A 256 8.33 -5.14 9.09
N PHE A 257 7.43 -4.32 8.54
CA PHE A 257 7.73 -3.43 7.45
C PHE A 257 8.68 -2.34 7.93
N THR A 258 9.83 -2.24 7.28
CA THR A 258 10.90 -1.33 7.67
C THR A 258 11.31 -0.43 6.51
N GLN A 259 11.76 0.78 6.83
CA GLN A 259 12.29 1.72 5.85
C GLN A 259 13.62 2.29 6.36
N GLY A 260 14.70 2.00 5.65
CA GLY A 260 16.04 2.36 6.05
C GLY A 260 16.46 1.76 7.40
N TYR A 261 17.40 2.42 8.05
CA TYR A 261 17.98 1.95 9.32
C TYR A 261 18.00 3.08 10.33
N CYS A 262 17.78 2.71 11.59
CA CYS A 262 17.85 3.65 12.70
C CYS A 262 18.49 3.00 13.93
N THR A 263 18.93 3.87 14.84
CA THR A 263 19.32 3.47 16.19
C THR A 263 18.08 3.08 17.01
N THR A 264 18.31 2.42 18.14
CA THR A 264 17.24 2.06 19.10
C THR A 264 16.83 3.22 20.02
N ASP A 265 17.38 4.42 19.82
CA ASP A 265 17.07 5.55 20.68
C ASP A 265 15.60 5.98 20.49
N GLY A 266 15.11 6.80 21.42
CA GLY A 266 13.73 7.27 21.39
C GLY A 266 13.39 8.06 20.13
N ASP A 267 14.40 8.63 19.47
CA ASP A 267 14.26 9.52 18.31
C ASP A 267 14.43 8.77 16.97
N LYS A 268 14.69 7.45 16.99
CA LYS A 268 14.98 6.63 15.80
C LYS A 268 16.00 7.31 14.88
N THR A 269 17.12 7.77 15.45
CA THR A 269 18.14 8.49 14.67
C THR A 269 18.57 7.67 13.45
N ALA A 270 18.47 8.27 12.26
CA ALA A 270 18.79 7.61 11.00
C ALA A 270 20.26 7.16 10.93
N CYS A 271 20.48 5.94 10.43
CA CYS A 271 21.78 5.39 10.14
C CYS A 271 22.06 5.49 8.64
N GLU A 272 22.76 6.55 8.24
CA GLU A 272 23.08 6.81 6.83
C GLU A 272 24.38 6.11 6.39
N GLY A 273 24.41 5.70 5.11
CA GLY A 273 25.64 5.21 4.46
C GLY A 273 26.12 3.82 4.90
N ILE A 274 25.29 3.07 5.65
CA ILE A 274 25.59 1.67 6.02
C ILE A 274 25.06 0.65 5.02
N GLU A 275 24.24 1.07 4.07
CA GLU A 275 23.55 0.20 3.11
C GLU A 275 24.15 0.36 1.71
N ASN A 276 24.36 -0.76 1.02
CA ASN A 276 24.82 -0.85 -0.35
C ASN A 276 23.66 -0.81 -1.35
N ASP A 277 23.96 -0.62 -2.63
CA ASP A 277 22.96 -0.54 -3.70
C ASP A 277 22.09 -1.81 -3.85
N ASP A 278 22.59 -2.96 -3.39
CA ASP A 278 21.90 -4.26 -3.39
C ASP A 278 21.11 -4.53 -2.09
N GLY A 279 21.05 -3.57 -1.17
CA GLY A 279 20.40 -3.68 0.13
C GLY A 279 21.24 -4.33 1.23
N SER A 280 22.46 -4.79 0.93
CA SER A 280 23.34 -5.37 1.94
C SER A 280 23.94 -4.30 2.85
N ILE A 281 24.40 -4.70 4.04
CA ILE A 281 24.94 -3.83 5.07
C ILE A 281 26.47 -3.87 5.05
N ASP A 282 27.08 -2.70 4.86
CA ASP A 282 28.50 -2.51 5.12
C ASP A 282 28.76 -2.45 6.62
N THR A 283 29.06 -3.62 7.19
CA THR A 283 29.41 -3.79 8.61
C THR A 283 30.75 -3.13 9.00
N THR A 284 31.52 -2.60 8.04
CA THR A 284 32.78 -1.90 8.30
C THR A 284 32.59 -0.42 8.64
N VAL A 285 31.41 0.14 8.33
CA VAL A 285 31.06 1.52 8.68
C VAL A 285 30.94 1.67 10.19
N ALA A 286 31.59 2.70 10.74
CA ALA A 286 31.60 2.96 12.18
C ALA A 286 30.18 3.22 12.70
N GLY A 287 29.73 2.38 13.64
CA GLY A 287 28.40 2.49 14.24
C GLY A 287 27.33 1.61 13.60
N ALA A 288 27.64 0.86 12.53
CA ALA A 288 26.73 -0.11 11.94
C ALA A 288 26.23 -1.16 12.96
N ASP A 289 27.05 -1.50 13.96
CA ASP A 289 26.73 -2.41 15.07
C ASP A 289 25.58 -1.92 15.98
N LYS A 290 25.23 -0.63 15.89
CA LYS A 290 24.16 0.02 16.66
C LYS A 290 22.91 0.31 15.83
N CYS A 291 22.93 -0.05 14.55
CA CYS A 291 21.86 0.22 13.61
C CYS A 291 20.98 -1.01 13.41
N TYR A 292 19.70 -0.77 13.21
CA TYR A 292 18.67 -1.77 13.03
C TYR A 292 17.76 -1.34 11.89
N ALA A 293 17.13 -2.30 11.21
CA ALA A 293 16.09 -1.95 10.24
C ALA A 293 15.00 -1.13 10.95
N CYS A 294 14.58 -0.01 10.37
CA CYS A 294 13.76 0.96 11.09
C CYS A 294 12.25 0.68 10.90
N PRO A 295 11.49 0.39 11.96
CA PRO A 295 10.07 0.02 11.82
C PRO A 295 9.23 1.23 11.43
N VAL A 296 8.37 1.03 10.42
CA VAL A 296 7.38 2.01 9.96
C VAL A 296 6.07 1.80 10.72
N SER A 297 5.57 2.85 11.37
CA SER A 297 4.25 2.86 11.99
C SER A 297 3.23 3.40 10.99
N LEU A 298 2.11 2.70 10.82
CA LEU A 298 1.04 3.09 9.87
C LEU A 298 -0.12 3.82 10.52
N ASP A 299 -0.16 3.85 11.85
CA ASP A 299 -1.01 4.72 12.62
C ASP A 299 -0.32 5.06 13.97
N GLU A 300 -0.92 5.99 14.70
CA GLU A 300 -0.40 6.45 16.00
C GLU A 300 -0.40 5.37 17.09
N ASN A 301 -1.04 4.21 16.87
CA ASN A 301 -1.28 3.18 17.88
C ASN A 301 -0.65 1.81 17.55
N THR A 302 -0.04 1.66 16.37
CA THR A 302 0.52 0.39 15.90
C THR A 302 2.03 0.37 16.08
N SER A 303 2.48 -0.71 16.70
CA SER A 303 3.86 -1.04 17.02
C SER A 303 4.66 -1.53 15.80
N GLY A 304 4.52 -0.86 14.66
CA GLY A 304 5.06 -1.29 13.37
C GLY A 304 4.06 -2.12 12.58
N ALA A 305 4.02 -1.93 11.26
CA ALA A 305 3.14 -2.69 10.40
C ALA A 305 3.73 -4.04 10.01
N LYS A 306 2.91 -5.09 10.06
CA LYS A 306 3.33 -6.43 9.70
C LYS A 306 3.25 -6.63 8.19
N VAL A 307 4.29 -7.19 7.61
CA VAL A 307 4.36 -7.48 6.17
C VAL A 307 3.21 -8.41 5.75
N THR A 308 2.87 -9.39 6.58
CA THR A 308 1.75 -10.31 6.30
C THR A 308 0.40 -9.61 6.26
N GLU A 309 0.15 -8.63 7.14
CA GLU A 309 -1.09 -7.84 7.10
C GLU A 309 -1.12 -7.00 5.82
N LEU A 310 0.01 -6.35 5.48
CA LEU A 310 0.10 -5.50 4.30
C LEU A 310 0.12 -6.22 2.95
N LEU A 311 0.51 -7.49 2.93
CA LEU A 311 0.49 -8.30 1.71
C LEU A 311 -0.78 -9.13 1.63
N VAL A 312 -1.08 -9.95 2.64
CA VAL A 312 -2.16 -10.93 2.56
C VAL A 312 -3.53 -10.30 2.75
N GLU A 313 -3.72 -9.52 3.82
CA GLU A 313 -5.04 -8.93 4.10
C GLU A 313 -5.38 -7.92 3.02
N THR A 314 -4.41 -7.08 2.67
CA THR A 314 -4.54 -6.09 1.62
C THR A 314 -4.80 -6.73 0.24
N LEU A 315 -4.07 -7.78 -0.18
CA LEU A 315 -4.36 -8.45 -1.45
C LEU A 315 -5.78 -9.02 -1.47
N ASN A 316 -6.18 -9.77 -0.45
CA ASN A 316 -7.51 -10.38 -0.39
C ASN A 316 -8.61 -9.31 -0.35
N ASN A 317 -8.49 -8.30 0.51
CA ASN A 317 -9.45 -7.21 0.58
C ASN A 317 -9.53 -6.42 -0.73
N GLY A 318 -8.38 -6.19 -1.38
CA GLY A 318 -8.29 -5.49 -2.65
C GLY A 318 -9.02 -6.23 -3.75
N THR A 319 -8.71 -7.53 -3.94
CA THR A 319 -9.37 -8.37 -4.93
C THR A 319 -10.87 -8.50 -4.66
N ASP A 320 -11.27 -8.72 -3.40
CA ASP A 320 -12.67 -8.90 -3.05
C ASP A 320 -13.47 -7.60 -3.21
N SER A 321 -12.86 -6.46 -2.90
CA SER A 321 -13.49 -5.15 -3.11
C SER A 321 -13.78 -4.89 -4.58
N ILE A 322 -12.79 -5.12 -5.45
CA ILE A 322 -12.94 -4.87 -6.88
C ILE A 322 -13.91 -5.89 -7.49
N LEU A 323 -13.82 -7.16 -7.12
CA LEU A 323 -14.77 -8.21 -7.56
C LEU A 323 -16.20 -7.88 -7.14
N SER A 324 -16.42 -7.33 -5.95
CA SER A 324 -17.76 -7.01 -5.50
C SER A 324 -18.43 -5.91 -6.35
N ILE A 325 -17.66 -4.92 -6.83
CA ILE A 325 -18.19 -3.74 -7.52
C ILE A 325 -18.17 -3.83 -9.05
N THR A 326 -17.52 -4.85 -9.62
CA THR A 326 -17.38 -5.00 -11.07
C THR A 326 -18.49 -5.89 -11.63
N ASP A 327 -19.25 -5.36 -12.58
CA ASP A 327 -20.16 -6.15 -13.42
C ASP A 327 -19.47 -6.62 -14.72
N ASP A 328 -18.19 -6.25 -14.90
CA ASP A 328 -17.39 -6.60 -16.07
C ASP A 328 -16.77 -8.00 -15.90
N GLU A 329 -17.22 -8.95 -16.73
CA GLU A 329 -16.77 -10.34 -16.71
C GLU A 329 -15.27 -10.49 -16.97
N ASP A 330 -14.69 -9.62 -17.82
CA ASP A 330 -13.26 -9.70 -18.17
C ASP A 330 -12.39 -9.24 -16.98
N ILE A 331 -12.81 -8.19 -16.26
CA ILE A 331 -12.14 -7.74 -15.04
C ILE A 331 -12.25 -8.80 -13.94
N ALA A 332 -13.45 -9.36 -13.75
CA ALA A 332 -13.67 -10.40 -12.75
C ALA A 332 -12.80 -11.64 -13.01
N GLN A 333 -12.77 -12.09 -14.27
CA GLN A 333 -11.94 -13.21 -14.69
C GLN A 333 -10.45 -12.92 -14.47
N SER A 334 -9.97 -11.71 -14.81
CA SER A 334 -8.56 -11.35 -14.63
C SER A 334 -8.12 -11.40 -13.16
N ILE A 335 -8.98 -10.98 -12.23
CA ILE A 335 -8.71 -11.03 -10.79
C ILE A 335 -8.74 -12.49 -10.28
N GLU A 336 -9.71 -13.28 -10.74
CA GLU A 336 -9.79 -14.70 -10.40
C GLU A 336 -8.57 -15.49 -10.89
N GLU A 337 -8.12 -15.24 -12.13
CA GLU A 337 -6.92 -15.84 -12.70
C GLU A 337 -5.67 -15.45 -11.90
N PHE A 338 -5.55 -14.20 -11.48
CA PHE A 338 -4.48 -13.75 -10.59
C PHE A 338 -4.48 -14.49 -9.23
N LYS A 339 -5.66 -14.66 -8.61
CA LYS A 339 -5.79 -15.45 -7.36
C LYS A 339 -5.40 -16.91 -7.60
N GLU A 340 -5.80 -17.50 -8.73
CA GLU A 340 -5.43 -18.87 -9.10
C GLU A 340 -3.91 -19.00 -9.35
N GLU A 341 -3.26 -18.00 -9.94
CA GLU A 341 -1.82 -18.02 -10.17
C GLU A 341 -1.03 -18.07 -8.86
N ILE A 342 -1.48 -17.33 -7.85
CA ILE A 342 -0.83 -17.27 -6.53
C ILE A 342 -1.15 -18.51 -5.69
N THR A 343 -2.41 -18.96 -5.67
CA THR A 343 -2.89 -19.96 -4.70
C THR A 343 -3.12 -21.36 -5.28
N GLY A 344 -3.14 -21.48 -6.61
CA GLY A 344 -3.62 -22.66 -7.35
C GLY A 344 -5.14 -22.87 -7.29
N ASP A 345 -5.92 -21.95 -6.71
CA ASP A 345 -7.39 -22.03 -6.64
C ASP A 345 -8.02 -20.63 -6.49
N LYS A 346 -8.70 -20.15 -7.53
CA LYS A 346 -9.35 -18.83 -7.56
C LYS A 346 -10.31 -18.52 -6.40
N ASN A 347 -10.82 -19.55 -5.70
CA ASN A 347 -11.79 -19.37 -4.61
C ASN A 347 -11.14 -19.33 -3.22
N LYS A 348 -9.81 -19.47 -3.13
CA LYS A 348 -9.11 -19.42 -1.84
C LYS A 348 -8.64 -18.01 -1.54
N ASP A 349 -8.64 -17.70 -0.25
CA ASP A 349 -7.90 -16.55 0.27
C ASP A 349 -6.41 -16.83 0.11
N ILE A 350 -5.69 -15.83 -0.38
CA ILE A 350 -4.23 -15.84 -0.46
C ILE A 350 -3.69 -15.96 0.97
N THR A 351 -2.68 -16.81 1.17
CA THR A 351 -1.97 -16.95 2.43
C THR A 351 -0.51 -16.50 2.30
N VAL A 352 0.17 -16.37 3.44
CA VAL A 352 1.61 -16.04 3.46
C VAL A 352 2.43 -17.12 2.76
N SER A 353 2.05 -18.39 2.89
CA SER A 353 2.71 -19.50 2.21
C SER A 353 2.58 -19.36 0.70
N ASP A 354 1.38 -19.01 0.21
CA ASP A 354 1.14 -18.84 -1.22
C ASP A 354 2.00 -17.71 -1.79
N ILE A 355 2.12 -16.59 -1.06
CA ILE A 355 2.96 -15.46 -1.47
C ILE A 355 4.45 -15.83 -1.47
N ILE A 356 4.93 -16.50 -0.42
CA ILE A 356 6.32 -16.97 -0.36
C ILE A 356 6.60 -17.95 -1.49
N ASP A 357 5.67 -18.86 -1.77
CA ASP A 357 5.83 -19.86 -2.83
C ASP A 357 5.80 -19.20 -4.21
N TYR A 358 4.86 -18.29 -4.46
CA TYR A 358 4.75 -17.53 -5.71
C TYR A 358 6.00 -16.69 -5.99
N LEU A 359 6.49 -15.95 -4.99
CA LEU A 359 7.66 -15.07 -5.15
C LEU A 359 9.00 -15.82 -5.13
N ASN A 360 9.03 -17.05 -4.61
CA ASN A 360 10.21 -17.92 -4.70
C ASN A 360 10.16 -18.90 -5.89
N ALA A 361 9.03 -19.01 -6.58
CA ALA A 361 8.90 -19.92 -7.70
C ALA A 361 9.81 -19.44 -8.84
N GLU A 362 10.97 -20.10 -8.98
CA GLU A 362 11.58 -20.30 -10.29
C GLU A 362 10.53 -21.07 -11.12
N LYS A 363 9.76 -20.37 -11.96
CA LYS A 363 8.82 -21.01 -12.91
C LYS A 363 9.57 -21.93 -13.88
#